data_AF-A0A1F2RVJ5-F1
#
_entry.id   AF-A0A1F2RVJ5-F1
#
_cell.length_a   1.000
_cell.length_b   1.000
_cell.length_c   1.000
_cell.angle_alpha   90.00
_cell.angle_beta   90.00
_cell.angle_gamma   90.00
#
_symmetry.space_group_name_H-M   'P 1'
#
loop_
_entity.id
_entity.type
_entity.pdbx_description
1 polymer ?
#
loop_
_entity_poly.entity_id
_entity_poly.type
_entity_poly.pdbx_seq_one_letter_code
_entity_poly.pdbx_strand_id
1 'polypeptide(L)'
;MKKARSRAGDELRSEYKRSDFGALVRGKYVERLQEESNVVVLDPRVAKLFPNSASVNSALLSLAEVAKRSARLQRPRARRPA
;
A
#
# COMPACT_ATOMS: atom_id res chain seq x y z
N MET A 1 3.59 -43.39 -10.72
CA MET A 1 3.62 -41.91 -10.63
C MET A 1 2.19 -41.40 -10.59
N LYS A 2 1.73 -40.78 -9.49
CA LYS A 2 0.41 -40.14 -9.43
C LYS A 2 0.49 -38.79 -10.14
N LYS A 3 -0.21 -38.61 -11.27
CA LYS A 3 -0.39 -37.29 -11.89
C LYS A 3 -1.12 -36.37 -10.91
N ALA A 4 -0.55 -35.21 -10.64
CA ALA A 4 -1.28 -34.13 -10.00
C ALA A 4 -2.46 -33.75 -10.91
N ARG A 5 -3.68 -33.73 -10.37
CA ARG A 5 -4.85 -33.20 -11.09
C ARG A 5 -4.54 -31.72 -11.35
N SER A 6 -4.53 -31.31 -12.62
CA SER A 6 -4.40 -29.90 -12.99
C SER A 6 -5.47 -29.12 -12.25
N ARG A 7 -5.09 -28.00 -11.63
CA ARG A 7 -6.05 -27.06 -11.03
C ARG A 7 -7.11 -26.74 -12.07
N ALA A 8 -8.36 -26.70 -11.62
CA ALA A 8 -9.54 -26.41 -12.41
C ALA A 8 -9.23 -25.32 -13.44
N GLY A 9 -9.53 -25.63 -14.70
CA GLY A 9 -9.20 -24.79 -15.84
C GLY A 9 -9.74 -23.39 -15.65
N ASP A 10 -8.97 -22.43 -16.13
CA ASP A 10 -9.34 -21.07 -16.49
C ASP A 10 -10.87 -20.82 -16.41
N GLU A 11 -11.35 -20.44 -15.21
CA GLU A 11 -12.78 -20.35 -14.90
C GLU A 11 -13.43 -19.10 -15.53
N LEU A 12 -12.64 -18.30 -16.23
CA LEU A 12 -13.07 -17.08 -16.89
C LEU A 12 -13.65 -17.40 -18.27
N ARG A 13 -14.89 -16.96 -18.51
CA ARG A 13 -15.51 -17.04 -19.85
C ARG A 13 -14.81 -16.08 -20.81
N SER A 14 -14.80 -16.45 -22.10
CA SER A 14 -14.28 -15.60 -23.18
C SER A 14 -15.01 -14.26 -23.30
N GLU A 15 -16.31 -14.24 -22.97
CA GLU A 15 -17.13 -13.04 -22.95
C GLU A 15 -18.22 -13.12 -21.88
N TYR A 16 -18.69 -11.94 -21.46
CA TYR A 16 -19.83 -11.77 -20.57
C TYR A 16 -20.84 -10.84 -21.21
N LYS A 17 -22.13 -11.15 -21.05
CA LYS A 17 -23.25 -10.34 -21.50
C LYS A 17 -23.70 -9.41 -20.37
N ARG A 18 -24.34 -8.29 -20.72
CA ARG A 18 -24.89 -7.36 -19.72
C ARG A 18 -25.86 -8.04 -18.74
N SER A 19 -26.61 -9.04 -19.21
CA SER A 19 -27.53 -9.87 -18.44
C SER A 19 -26.85 -10.74 -17.38
N ASP A 20 -25.56 -11.03 -17.54
CA ASP A 20 -24.80 -11.84 -16.57
C ASP A 20 -24.49 -11.05 -15.30
N PHE A 21 -24.56 -9.72 -15.39
CA PHE A 21 -24.34 -8.82 -14.25
C PHE A 21 -25.68 -8.28 -13.75
N GLY A 22 -25.85 -8.24 -12.44
CA GLY A 22 -27.00 -7.58 -11.81
C GLY A 22 -26.96 -6.05 -11.92
N ALA A 23 -27.46 -5.37 -10.89
CA ALA A 23 -27.32 -3.92 -10.78
C ALA A 23 -25.82 -3.56 -10.64
N LEU A 24 -25.31 -2.75 -11.56
CA LEU A 24 -23.94 -2.25 -11.50
C LEU A 24 -23.91 -1.04 -10.57
N VAL A 25 -23.20 -1.17 -9.45
CA VAL A 25 -23.09 -0.11 -8.43
C VAL A 25 -21.73 0.57 -8.56
N ARG A 26 -21.73 1.89 -8.74
CA ARG A 26 -20.50 2.68 -8.75
C ARG A 26 -19.88 2.63 -7.36
N GLY A 27 -18.59 2.32 -7.30
CA GLY A 27 -17.83 2.34 -6.05
C GLY A 27 -18.08 1.16 -5.12
N LYS A 28 -18.68 0.06 -5.60
CA LYS A 28 -18.99 -1.15 -4.81
C LYS A 28 -17.82 -1.69 -3.95
N TYR A 29 -16.58 -1.46 -4.37
CA TYR A 29 -15.37 -1.93 -3.71
C TYR A 29 -14.41 -0.80 -3.30
N VAL A 30 -14.88 0.45 -3.21
CA VAL A 30 -14.01 1.59 -2.87
C VAL A 30 -13.40 1.45 -1.48
N GLU A 31 -14.16 0.96 -0.50
CA GLU A 31 -13.66 0.75 0.87
C GLU A 31 -12.52 -0.28 0.89
N ARG A 32 -12.71 -1.44 0.25
CA ARG A 32 -11.64 -2.45 0.12
C ARG A 32 -10.43 -1.93 -0.64
N LEU A 33 -10.67 -1.16 -1.69
CA LEU A 33 -9.58 -0.50 -2.41
C LEU A 33 -8.83 0.46 -1.49
N GLN A 34 -9.50 1.24 -0.64
CA GLN A 34 -8.82 2.15 0.27
C GLN A 34 -7.99 1.42 1.33
N GLU A 35 -8.45 0.26 1.81
CA GLU A 35 -7.74 -0.55 2.82
C GLU A 35 -6.52 -1.28 2.25
N GLU A 36 -6.62 -1.78 1.02
CA GLU A 36 -5.60 -2.67 0.42
C GLU A 36 -4.80 -2.02 -0.72
N SER A 37 -5.08 -0.76 -1.08
CA SER A 37 -4.38 -0.08 -2.16
C SER A 37 -2.99 0.36 -1.76
N ASN A 38 -2.02 0.03 -2.61
CA ASN A 38 -0.65 0.57 -2.54
C ASN A 38 -0.55 2.02 -3.07
N VAL A 39 -1.64 2.58 -3.59
CA VAL A 39 -1.73 3.94 -4.13
C VAL A 39 -2.44 4.84 -3.12
N VAL A 40 -1.76 5.90 -2.70
CA VAL A 40 -2.26 6.90 -1.75
C VAL A 40 -2.41 8.24 -2.47
N VAL A 41 -3.59 8.86 -2.35
CA VAL A 41 -3.84 10.21 -2.85
C VAL A 41 -3.46 11.22 -1.78
N LEU A 42 -2.57 12.16 -2.12
CA LEU A 42 -2.14 13.21 -1.20
C LEU A 42 -3.19 14.33 -1.08
N ASP A 43 -3.23 14.98 0.09
CA ASP A 43 -3.97 16.25 0.24
C ASP A 43 -3.49 17.25 -0.84
N PRO A 44 -4.39 17.98 -1.52
CA PRO A 44 -4.01 18.89 -2.59
C PRO A 44 -2.97 19.94 -2.21
N ARG A 45 -2.93 20.37 -0.94
CA ARG A 45 -1.93 21.32 -0.45
C ARG A 45 -0.55 20.68 -0.39
N VAL A 46 -0.48 19.42 0.03
CA VAL A 46 0.77 18.63 0.06
C VAL A 46 1.21 18.30 -1.35
N ALA A 47 0.30 17.88 -2.23
CA ALA A 47 0.59 17.59 -3.63
C ALA A 47 1.19 18.81 -4.38
N LYS A 48 0.77 20.04 -4.03
CA LYS A 48 1.36 21.27 -4.60
C LYS A 48 2.81 21.51 -4.17
N LEU A 49 3.22 21.00 -3.02
CA LEU A 49 4.58 21.17 -2.50
C LEU A 49 5.58 20.18 -3.13
N PHE A 50 5.09 19.03 -3.60
CA PHE A 50 5.93 17.95 -4.11
C PHE A 50 5.64 17.66 -5.57
N PRO A 51 6.61 17.87 -6.49
CA PRO A 51 6.39 17.66 -7.91
C PRO A 51 6.25 16.19 -8.32
N ASN A 52 6.78 15.24 -7.54
CA ASN A 52 6.72 13.80 -7.84
C ASN A 52 6.94 12.91 -6.61
N SER A 53 6.73 11.60 -6.78
CA SER A 53 6.89 10.60 -5.72
C SER A 53 8.32 10.50 -5.16
N ALA A 54 9.35 10.70 -5.98
CA ALA A 54 10.74 10.66 -5.52
C ALA A 54 11.02 11.77 -4.49
N SER A 55 10.49 12.98 -4.72
CA SER A 55 10.62 14.11 -3.78
C SER A 55 9.91 13.84 -2.45
N VAL A 56 8.72 13.22 -2.48
CA VAL A 56 7.97 12.82 -1.28
C VAL A 56 8.75 11.79 -0.47
N ASN A 57 9.22 10.73 -1.14
CA ASN A 57 9.93 9.63 -0.49
C ASN A 57 11.24 10.12 0.14
N SER A 58 11.99 10.99 -0.56
CA SER A 58 13.20 11.59 -0.01
C SER A 58 12.92 12.38 1.27
N ALA A 59 11.89 13.23 1.27
CA ALA A 59 11.51 14.02 2.45
C ALA A 59 11.11 13.13 3.65
N LEU A 60 10.29 12.09 3.42
CA LEU A 60 9.87 11.16 4.47
C LEU A 60 11.03 10.35 5.04
N LEU A 61 11.94 9.88 4.18
CA LEU A 61 13.15 9.16 4.61
C LEU A 61 14.08 10.05 5.44
N SER A 62 14.26 11.31 5.03
CA SER A 62 15.04 12.28 5.81
C SER A 62 14.42 12.52 7.19
N LEU A 63 13.10 12.66 7.29
CA LEU A 63 12.39 12.80 8.55
C LEU A 63 12.56 11.56 9.44
N ALA A 64 12.46 10.37 8.86
CA ALA A 64 12.66 9.12 9.59
C ALA A 64 14.09 9.03 10.17
N GLU A 65 15.12 9.47 9.44
CA GLU A 65 16.50 9.51 9.95
C GLU A 65 16.66 10.48 11.13
N VAL A 66 16.03 11.66 11.06
CA VAL A 66 16.02 12.61 12.19
C VAL A 66 15.36 11.97 13.41
N ALA A 67 14.18 11.34 13.23
CA ALA A 67 13.47 10.66 14.32
C ALA A 67 14.30 9.55 14.97
N LYS A 68 14.99 8.72 14.17
CA LYS A 68 15.89 7.67 14.68
C LYS A 68 17.04 8.24 15.52
N ARG A 69 17.66 9.34 15.06
CA ARG A 69 18.76 10.01 15.79
C ARG A 69 18.27 10.55 17.13
N SER A 70 17.12 11.22 17.16
CA SER A 70 16.51 11.73 18.39
C SER A 70 16.17 10.61 19.37
N ALA A 71 15.58 9.51 18.90
CA ALA A 71 15.26 8.35 19.74
C ALA A 71 16.51 7.69 20.34
N ARG A 72 17.63 7.63 19.59
CA ARG A 72 18.91 7.09 20.09
C ARG A 72 19.52 7.95 21.19
N LEU A 73 19.38 9.27 21.11
CA LEU A 73 19.87 10.20 22.13
C LEU A 73 19.08 10.10 23.44
N GLN A 74 17.80 9.73 23.36
CA GLN A 74 16.95 9.54 24.55
C GLN A 74 17.19 8.22 25.29
N ARG A 75 17.94 7.27 24.72
CA ARG A 75 18.21 5.99 25.37
C ARG A 75 19.31 6.20 26.42
N PRO A 76 19.03 6.08 27.73
CA PRO A 76 20.05 6.23 28.76
C PRO A 76 21.14 5.19 28.51
N ARG A 77 22.42 5.62 28.51
CA ARG A 77 23.53 4.65 28.59
C ARG A 77 23.30 3.84 29.85
N ALA A 78 22.95 2.55 29.68
CA ALA A 78 22.95 1.60 30.78
C ALA A 78 24.31 1.73 31.46
N ARG A 79 24.30 2.18 32.73
CA ARG A 79 25.49 2.39 33.54
C ARG A 79 26.25 1.06 33.56
N ARG A 80 27.46 1.03 32.98
CA ARG A 80 28.39 -0.09 33.15
C ARG A 80 28.67 -0.21 34.65
N PRO A 81 28.38 -1.36 35.30
CA PRO A 81 28.86 -1.58 36.65
C PRO A 81 30.40 -1.70 36.61
N ALA A 82 31.03 -1.18 37.66
CA ALA A 82 32.47 -1.19 37.88
C ALA A 82 32.99 -2.60 38.17
#